data_AF-A0A090TH81-F1
#
_entry.id   AF-A0A090TH81-F1
#
_cell.length_a   1.000
_cell.length_b   1.000
_cell.length_c   1.000
_cell.angle_alpha   90.00
_cell.angle_beta   90.00
_cell.angle_gamma   90.00
#
_symmetry.space_group_name_H-M   'P 1'
#
loop_
_entity.id
_entity.type
_entity.pdbx_description
1 polymer ?
#
loop_
_entity_poly.entity_id
_entity_poly.type
_entity_poly.pdbx_seq_one_letter_code
_entity_poly.pdbx_strand_id
1 'polypeptide(L)'
;MLQGWLASLLLVLVVSFSQPVHASKEMTQQEVERWLQSPVVLQKVDDFLLLVEQDDTDGLKFALNRLALPQQEVVRFLLLKHIEDNERILSPKMAIFVQGQKSLPPTYTMLERGDGYEFSIPAFNYPAISARLIKRWNSDQKTLEFILQAESEQLVLRDWLSEGSDYERKIREAY
;
A
#
# COMPACT_ATOMS: atom_id res chain seq x y z
N MET A 1 -41.98 26.30 -14.76
CA MET A 1 -40.86 26.36 -15.73
C MET A 1 -39.50 26.62 -15.08
N LEU A 2 -39.39 27.43 -14.00
CA LEU A 2 -38.10 27.67 -13.30
C LEU A 2 -37.44 26.42 -12.68
N GLN A 3 -38.21 25.44 -12.20
CA GLN A 3 -37.67 24.25 -11.53
C GLN A 3 -36.88 23.32 -12.48
N GLY A 4 -37.22 23.31 -13.78
CA GLY A 4 -36.47 22.53 -14.76
C GLY A 4 -35.06 23.07 -15.00
N TRP A 5 -34.90 24.40 -14.97
CA TRP A 5 -33.60 25.04 -15.21
C TRP A 5 -32.62 24.83 -14.06
N LEU A 6 -33.12 24.83 -12.82
CA LEU A 6 -32.31 24.52 -11.64
C LEU A 6 -31.84 23.06 -11.65
N ALA A 7 -32.70 22.12 -12.04
CA ALA A 7 -32.33 20.72 -12.17
C ALA A 7 -31.25 20.52 -13.25
N SER A 8 -31.37 21.21 -14.40
CA SER A 8 -30.36 21.18 -15.46
C SER A 8 -29.02 21.78 -15.02
N LEU A 9 -29.03 22.89 -14.27
CA LEU A 9 -27.82 23.51 -13.72
C LEU A 9 -27.13 22.60 -12.69
N LEU A 10 -27.90 21.99 -11.78
CA LEU A 10 -27.36 21.03 -10.81
C LEU A 10 -26.76 19.80 -11.51
N LEU A 11 -27.42 19.29 -12.55
CA LEU A 11 -26.92 18.14 -13.32
C LEU A 11 -25.59 18.47 -14.03
N VAL A 12 -25.49 19.64 -14.66
CA VAL A 12 -24.24 20.11 -15.29
C VAL A 12 -23.13 20.29 -14.26
N LEU A 13 -23.45 20.81 -13.07
CA LEU A 13 -22.47 20.92 -11.98
C LEU A 13 -21.96 19.54 -11.55
N VAL A 14 -22.86 18.57 -11.33
CA VAL A 14 -22.49 17.21 -10.91
C VAL A 14 -21.60 16.53 -11.95
N VAL A 15 -21.92 16.66 -13.24
CA VAL A 15 -21.10 16.10 -14.34
C VAL A 15 -19.74 16.81 -14.46
N SER A 16 -19.67 18.11 -14.14
CA SER A 16 -18.41 18.87 -14.20
C SER A 16 -17.48 18.54 -13.02
N PHE A 17 -18.04 18.14 -11.88
CA PHE A 17 -17.28 17.76 -10.68
C PHE A 17 -17.11 16.25 -10.51
N SER A 18 -17.76 15.42 -11.32
CA SER A 18 -17.48 13.99 -11.34
C SER A 18 -16.07 13.78 -11.89
N GLN A 19 -15.16 13.34 -11.02
CA GLN A 19 -13.83 12.92 -11.44
C GLN A 19 -13.98 11.78 -12.48
N PRO A 20 -13.14 11.76 -13.52
CA PRO A 20 -13.17 10.66 -14.48
C PRO A 20 -12.98 9.35 -13.72
N VAL A 21 -13.93 8.42 -13.88
CA VAL A 21 -13.72 7.04 -13.46
C VAL A 21 -12.60 6.51 -14.36
N HIS A 22 -11.37 6.47 -13.82
CA HIS A 22 -10.25 5.88 -14.52
C HIS A 22 -10.56 4.39 -14.71
N ALA A 23 -10.99 4.02 -15.91
CA ALA A 23 -11.12 2.63 -16.28
C ALA A 23 -9.74 1.98 -16.14
N SER A 24 -9.63 0.98 -15.27
CA SER A 24 -8.42 0.18 -15.13
C SER A 24 -8.08 -0.46 -16.48
N LYS A 25 -6.80 -0.45 -16.84
CA LYS A 25 -6.31 -1.11 -18.04
C LYS A 25 -6.03 -2.57 -17.73
N GLU A 26 -6.77 -3.46 -18.36
CA GLU A 26 -6.55 -4.90 -18.23
C GLU A 26 -5.22 -5.31 -18.90
N MET A 27 -4.48 -6.20 -18.22
CA MET A 27 -3.27 -6.86 -18.68
C MET A 27 -3.47 -8.37 -18.65
N THR A 28 -2.87 -9.05 -19.61
CA THR A 28 -2.77 -10.51 -19.60
C THR A 28 -1.72 -10.98 -18.58
N GLN A 29 -1.85 -12.20 -18.08
CA GLN A 29 -0.86 -12.80 -17.19
C GLN A 29 0.56 -12.80 -17.78
N GLN A 30 0.69 -13.10 -19.07
CA GLN A 30 1.98 -13.08 -19.75
C GLN A 30 2.62 -11.68 -19.78
N GLU A 31 1.82 -10.62 -19.90
CA GLU A 31 2.33 -9.25 -19.85
C GLU A 31 2.80 -8.90 -18.44
N VAL A 32 2.06 -9.29 -17.41
CA VAL A 32 2.45 -9.11 -16.00
C VAL A 32 3.78 -9.80 -15.72
N GLU A 33 3.91 -11.07 -16.10
CA GLU A 33 5.16 -11.84 -15.93
C GLU A 33 6.34 -11.21 -16.67
N ARG A 34 6.13 -10.74 -17.91
CA ARG A 34 7.17 -10.02 -18.67
C ARG A 34 7.63 -8.73 -17.96
N TRP A 35 6.72 -7.99 -17.34
CA TRP A 35 7.07 -6.78 -16.58
C TRP A 35 7.83 -7.11 -15.31
N LEU A 36 7.42 -8.13 -14.58
CA LEU A 36 8.10 -8.57 -13.35
C LEU A 36 9.53 -9.06 -13.60
N GLN A 37 9.81 -9.58 -14.80
CA GLN A 37 11.12 -10.09 -15.21
C GLN A 37 11.93 -9.10 -16.05
N SER A 38 11.43 -7.89 -16.27
CA SER A 38 12.10 -6.90 -17.12
C SER A 38 13.41 -6.43 -16.47
N PRO A 39 14.57 -6.56 -17.15
CA PRO A 39 15.85 -6.13 -16.59
C PRO A 39 15.89 -4.63 -16.25
N VAL A 40 15.19 -3.80 -17.02
CA VAL A 40 15.09 -2.36 -16.79
C VAL A 40 14.29 -2.06 -15.52
N VAL A 41 13.26 -2.84 -15.23
CA VAL A 41 12.48 -2.72 -13.98
C VAL A 41 13.34 -3.16 -12.80
N LEU A 42 13.97 -4.34 -12.90
CA LEU A 42 14.77 -4.90 -11.82
C LEU A 42 15.93 -3.97 -11.45
N GLN A 43 16.64 -3.42 -12.44
CA GLN A 43 17.67 -2.41 -12.18
C GLN A 43 17.14 -1.18 -11.45
N LYS A 44 15.91 -0.73 -11.76
CA LYS A 44 15.30 0.42 -11.05
C LYS A 44 14.91 0.07 -9.62
N VAL A 45 14.48 -1.16 -9.37
CA VAL A 45 14.24 -1.63 -8.01
C VAL A 45 15.54 -1.60 -7.22
N ASP A 46 16.64 -2.10 -7.77
CA ASP A 46 17.96 -2.07 -7.13
C ASP A 46 18.43 -0.63 -6.85
N ASP A 47 18.31 0.27 -7.84
CA ASP A 47 18.63 1.69 -7.66
C ASP A 47 17.81 2.31 -6.51
N PHE A 48 16.53 1.95 -6.39
CA PHE A 48 15.61 2.54 -5.41
C PHE A 48 15.76 1.91 -4.03
N LEU A 49 16.19 0.65 -3.94
CA LEU A 49 16.54 0.02 -2.67
C LEU A 49 17.67 0.75 -1.96
N LEU A 50 18.62 1.34 -2.69
CA LEU A 50 19.64 2.20 -2.09
C LEU A 50 19.03 3.40 -1.35
N LEU A 51 17.96 4.01 -1.91
CA LEU A 51 17.23 5.10 -1.24
C LEU A 51 16.49 4.61 0.00
N VAL A 52 15.97 3.38 -0.04
CA VAL A 52 15.35 2.73 1.15
C VAL A 52 16.40 2.51 2.23
N GLU A 53 17.59 1.99 1.89
CA GLU A 53 18.72 1.84 2.83
C GLU A 53 19.14 3.17 3.46
N GLN A 54 19.09 4.26 2.69
CA GLN A 54 19.42 5.61 3.17
C GLN A 54 18.27 6.31 3.91
N ASP A 55 17.11 5.67 4.03
CA ASP A 55 15.86 6.27 4.56
C ASP A 55 15.45 7.57 3.83
N ASP A 56 15.84 7.71 2.55
CA ASP A 56 15.51 8.86 1.70
C ASP A 56 14.15 8.66 1.01
N THR A 57 13.09 8.82 1.79
CA THR A 57 11.71 8.67 1.31
C THR A 57 11.28 9.74 0.31
N ASP A 58 11.86 10.93 0.37
CA ASP A 58 11.56 12.03 -0.54
C ASP A 58 12.19 11.78 -1.91
N GLY A 59 13.46 11.39 -1.93
CA GLY A 59 14.16 10.92 -3.13
C GLY A 59 13.45 9.71 -3.75
N LEU A 60 13.03 8.75 -2.92
CA LEU A 60 12.30 7.57 -3.40
C LEU A 60 10.95 7.93 -4.03
N LYS A 61 10.16 8.78 -3.37
CA LYS A 61 8.88 9.27 -3.90
C LYS A 61 9.08 10.02 -5.22
N PHE A 62 10.10 10.87 -5.29
CA PHE A 62 10.43 11.60 -6.50
C PHE A 62 10.83 10.65 -7.64
N ALA A 63 11.70 9.69 -7.37
CA ALA A 63 12.18 8.73 -8.36
C ALA A 63 11.06 7.84 -8.91
N LEU A 64 10.18 7.33 -8.04
CA LEU A 64 8.99 6.56 -8.44
C LEU A 64 8.02 7.37 -9.30
N ASN A 65 7.77 8.63 -8.94
CA ASN A 65 6.82 9.48 -9.66
C ASN A 65 7.29 9.87 -11.08
N ARG A 66 8.58 9.71 -11.38
CA ARG A 66 9.15 9.97 -12.71
C ARG A 66 9.09 8.77 -13.65
N LEU A 67 8.84 7.57 -13.13
CA LEU A 67 8.67 6.39 -13.96
C LEU A 67 7.37 6.48 -14.75
N ALA A 68 7.43 6.08 -16.03
CA ALA A 68 6.23 5.95 -16.84
C ALA A 68 5.43 4.72 -16.42
N LEU A 69 4.11 4.75 -16.65
CA LEU A 69 3.29 3.55 -16.54
C LEU A 69 3.59 2.60 -17.73
N PRO A 70 3.57 1.26 -17.54
CA PRO A 70 3.27 0.55 -16.29
C PRO A 70 4.46 0.40 -15.34
N GLN A 71 5.70 0.68 -15.79
CA GLN A 71 6.93 0.47 -15.01
C GLN A 71 6.84 1.04 -13.59
N GLN A 72 6.22 2.20 -13.42
CA GLN A 72 5.98 2.78 -12.10
C GLN A 72 5.29 1.82 -11.11
N GLU A 73 4.17 1.19 -11.49
CA GLU A 73 3.44 0.29 -10.59
C GLU A 73 4.19 -1.01 -10.35
N VAL A 74 4.89 -1.51 -11.37
CA VAL A 74 5.74 -2.71 -11.25
C VAL A 74 6.87 -2.46 -10.25
N VAL A 75 7.56 -1.33 -10.36
CA VAL A 75 8.65 -0.97 -9.44
C VAL A 75 8.11 -0.73 -8.03
N ARG A 76 6.95 -0.05 -7.87
CA ARG A 76 6.30 0.09 -6.55
C ARG A 76 6.03 -1.27 -5.92
N PHE A 77 5.46 -2.20 -6.68
CA PHE A 77 5.14 -3.55 -6.22
C PHE A 77 6.39 -4.33 -5.82
N LEU A 78 7.39 -4.40 -6.69
CA LEU A 78 8.62 -5.16 -6.42
C LEU A 78 9.42 -4.58 -5.26
N LEU A 79 9.51 -3.25 -5.16
CA LEU A 79 10.21 -2.58 -4.06
C LEU A 79 9.56 -2.91 -2.72
N LEU A 80 8.23 -2.76 -2.61
CA LEU A 80 7.50 -3.06 -1.38
C LEU A 80 7.54 -4.55 -1.05
N LYS A 81 7.48 -5.42 -2.07
CA LYS A 81 7.65 -6.85 -1.90
C LYS A 81 9.03 -7.17 -1.33
N HIS A 82 10.09 -6.56 -1.84
CA HIS A 82 11.44 -6.75 -1.34
C HIS A 82 11.59 -6.30 0.13
N ILE A 83 10.96 -5.18 0.51
CA ILE A 83 10.93 -4.71 1.90
C ILE A 83 10.19 -5.72 2.81
N GLU A 84 9.07 -6.28 2.33
CA GLU A 84 8.29 -7.29 3.05
C GLU A 84 9.06 -8.61 3.20
N ASP A 85 9.62 -9.12 2.11
CA ASP A 85 10.33 -10.41 2.05
C ASP A 85 11.60 -10.41 2.91
N ASN A 86 12.29 -9.27 3.03
CA ASN A 86 13.46 -9.11 3.89
C ASN A 86 13.14 -8.78 5.35
N GLU A 87 11.86 -8.73 5.70
CA GLU A 87 11.41 -8.48 7.07
C GLU A 87 11.99 -7.21 7.72
N ARG A 88 12.23 -6.17 6.92
CA ARG A 88 12.88 -4.95 7.41
C ARG A 88 11.93 -4.15 8.31
N ILE A 89 12.41 -3.76 9.49
CA ILE A 89 11.69 -2.83 10.37
C ILE A 89 11.66 -1.45 9.70
N LEU A 90 10.47 -0.88 9.53
CA LEU A 90 10.31 0.42 8.91
C LEU A 90 10.65 1.54 9.90
N SER A 91 11.41 2.54 9.44
CA SER A 91 11.49 3.83 10.13
C SER A 91 10.12 4.51 10.11
N PRO A 92 9.86 5.50 10.99
CA PRO A 92 8.63 6.30 10.92
C PRO A 92 8.43 6.99 9.57
N LYS A 93 9.52 7.49 8.94
CA LYS A 93 9.46 8.12 7.62
C LYS A 93 9.06 7.11 6.55
N MET A 94 9.70 5.94 6.55
CA MET A 94 9.38 4.86 5.61
C MET A 94 7.95 4.35 5.80
N ALA A 95 7.47 4.25 7.03
CA ALA A 95 6.08 3.90 7.33
C ALA A 95 5.10 4.91 6.71
N ILE A 96 5.36 6.22 6.80
CA ILE A 96 4.55 7.25 6.14
C ILE A 96 4.57 7.07 4.61
N PHE A 97 5.75 6.80 4.03
CA PHE A 97 5.89 6.54 2.60
C PHE A 97 5.07 5.31 2.17
N VAL A 98 5.18 4.18 2.88
CA VAL A 98 4.45 2.93 2.61
C VAL A 98 2.94 3.13 2.78
N GLN A 99 2.52 3.86 3.81
CA GLN A 99 1.11 4.23 4.01
C GLN A 99 0.58 5.05 2.83
N GLY A 100 1.40 5.93 2.25
CA GLY A 100 1.07 6.64 1.03
C GLY A 100 0.85 5.71 -0.17
N GLN A 101 1.60 4.62 -0.28
CA GLN A 101 1.44 3.64 -1.37
C GLN A 101 0.13 2.87 -1.27
N LYS A 102 -0.32 2.56 -0.05
CA LYS A 102 -1.61 1.89 0.21
C LYS A 102 -2.81 2.65 -0.38
N SER A 103 -2.75 3.98 -0.39
CA SER A 103 -3.85 4.84 -0.83
C SER A 103 -3.88 5.10 -2.34
N LEU A 104 -2.87 4.66 -3.10
CA LEU A 104 -2.83 4.85 -4.55
C LEU A 104 -3.64 3.77 -5.27
N PRO A 105 -4.66 4.14 -6.07
CA PRO A 105 -5.45 3.17 -6.81
C PRO A 105 -4.60 2.52 -7.93
N PRO A 106 -4.62 1.19 -8.06
CA PRO A 106 -3.96 0.52 -9.18
C PRO A 106 -4.59 0.91 -10.52
N THR A 107 -3.75 1.17 -11.51
CA THR A 107 -4.14 1.52 -12.88
C THR A 107 -4.28 0.27 -13.75
N TYR A 108 -3.50 -0.77 -13.44
CA TYR A 108 -3.51 -2.02 -14.20
C TYR A 108 -4.15 -3.16 -13.40
N THR A 109 -5.05 -3.89 -14.06
CA THR A 109 -5.70 -5.09 -13.51
C THR A 109 -5.44 -6.30 -14.38
N MET A 110 -5.67 -7.48 -13.84
CA MET A 110 -5.61 -8.76 -14.55
C MET A 110 -6.82 -9.59 -14.15
N LEU A 111 -7.32 -10.40 -15.08
CA LEU A 111 -8.35 -11.39 -14.77
C LEU A 111 -7.76 -12.59 -14.06
N GLU A 112 -8.29 -12.90 -12.89
CA GLU A 112 -8.03 -14.13 -12.15
C GLU A 112 -9.25 -15.05 -12.28
N ARG A 113 -9.02 -16.32 -12.66
CA ARG A 113 -10.08 -17.33 -12.79
C ARG A 113 -10.02 -18.30 -11.62
N GLY A 114 -11.14 -18.48 -10.92
CA GLY A 114 -11.27 -19.42 -9.82
C GLY A 114 -12.72 -19.86 -9.63
N ASP A 115 -12.95 -21.14 -9.34
CA ASP A 115 -14.24 -21.73 -8.97
C ASP A 115 -15.43 -21.37 -9.89
N GLY A 116 -15.19 -21.20 -11.20
CA GLY A 116 -16.22 -20.86 -12.19
C GLY A 116 -16.55 -19.36 -12.28
N TYR A 117 -15.78 -18.50 -11.60
CA TYR A 117 -15.89 -17.05 -11.63
C TYR A 117 -14.61 -16.39 -12.19
N GLU A 118 -14.77 -15.19 -12.73
CA GLU A 118 -13.67 -14.32 -13.15
C GLU A 118 -13.69 -13.05 -12.30
N PHE A 119 -12.55 -12.73 -11.68
CA PHE A 119 -12.37 -11.53 -10.86
C PHE A 119 -11.32 -10.63 -11.50
N SER A 120 -11.56 -9.31 -11.49
CA SER A 120 -10.55 -8.33 -11.86
C SER A 120 -9.76 -7.94 -10.61
N ILE A 121 -8.47 -8.25 -10.60
CA ILE A 121 -7.56 -7.94 -9.49
C ILE A 121 -6.47 -6.97 -9.96
N PRO A 122 -5.85 -6.19 -9.05
CA PRO A 122 -4.67 -5.40 -9.41
C PRO A 122 -3.56 -6.28 -9.99
N ALA A 123 -3.06 -5.93 -11.18
CA ALA A 123 -1.96 -6.65 -11.84
C ALA A 123 -0.67 -6.62 -11.00
N PHE A 124 -0.47 -5.51 -10.29
CA PHE A 124 0.64 -5.31 -9.36
C PHE A 124 0.06 -4.87 -8.00
N ASN A 125 -0.19 -5.82 -7.10
CA ASN A 125 -0.95 -5.57 -5.87
C ASN A 125 -0.13 -4.93 -4.73
N TYR A 126 0.50 -3.78 -5.04
CA TYR A 126 1.24 -2.99 -4.06
C TYR A 126 0.37 -2.43 -2.90
N PRO A 127 -0.94 -2.14 -3.05
CA PRO A 127 -1.74 -1.68 -1.91
C PRO A 127 -1.88 -2.75 -0.83
N ALA A 128 -2.04 -4.02 -1.22
CA ALA A 128 -2.14 -5.12 -0.26
C ALA A 128 -0.83 -5.34 0.50
N ILE A 129 0.32 -5.31 -0.18
CA ILE A 129 1.64 -5.39 0.46
C ILE A 129 1.82 -4.23 1.45
N SER A 130 1.51 -3.01 1.00
CA SER A 130 1.58 -1.81 1.86
C SER A 130 0.73 -1.96 3.12
N ALA A 131 -0.49 -2.49 3.00
CA ALA A 131 -1.36 -2.72 4.14
C ALA A 131 -0.77 -3.71 5.15
N ARG A 132 -0.12 -4.78 4.69
CA ARG A 132 0.54 -5.76 5.56
C ARG A 132 1.77 -5.17 6.25
N LEU A 133 2.62 -4.46 5.50
CA LEU A 133 3.78 -3.75 6.05
C LEU A 133 3.39 -2.77 7.16
N ILE A 134 2.34 -1.95 6.95
CA ILE A 134 1.86 -1.03 7.99
C ILE A 134 1.25 -1.76 9.18
N LYS A 135 0.50 -2.84 8.96
CA LYS A 135 -0.02 -3.66 10.05
C LYS A 135 1.13 -4.21 10.92
N ARG A 136 2.19 -4.71 10.29
CA ARG A 136 3.39 -5.20 10.97
C ARG A 136 4.08 -4.07 11.73
N TRP A 137 4.35 -2.94 11.08
CA TRP A 137 5.00 -1.79 11.72
C TRP A 137 4.23 -1.31 12.96
N ASN A 138 2.89 -1.22 12.89
CA ASN A 138 2.06 -0.88 14.06
C ASN A 138 2.20 -1.91 15.19
N SER A 139 2.33 -3.19 14.85
CA SER A 139 2.60 -4.24 15.84
C SER A 139 3.97 -4.06 16.48
N ASP A 140 5.01 -3.80 15.67
CA ASP A 140 6.38 -3.59 16.14
C ASP A 140 6.47 -2.37 17.07
N GLN A 141 5.75 -1.27 16.77
CA GLN A 141 5.68 -0.10 17.64
C GLN A 141 5.03 -0.41 19.00
N LYS A 142 3.93 -1.16 19.01
CA LYS A 142 3.28 -1.59 20.27
C LYS A 142 4.19 -2.48 21.12
N THR A 143 4.97 -3.35 20.47
CA THR A 143 5.96 -4.19 21.17
C THR A 143 7.08 -3.34 21.76
N LEU A 144 7.62 -2.38 21.00
CA LEU A 144 8.66 -1.48 21.49
C LEU A 144 8.17 -0.62 22.66
N GLU A 145 6.95 -0.07 22.55
CA GLU A 145 6.32 0.71 23.62
C GLU A 145 6.14 -0.12 24.89
N PHE A 146 5.69 -1.37 24.77
CA PHE A 146 5.60 -2.29 25.90
C PHE A 146 6.96 -2.48 26.60
N ILE A 147 8.02 -2.75 25.83
CA ILE A 147 9.37 -2.95 26.38
C ILE A 147 9.84 -1.69 27.10
N LEU A 148 9.70 -0.51 26.48
CA LEU A 148 10.12 0.75 27.08
C LEU A 148 9.36 1.09 28.37
N GLN A 149 8.05 0.85 28.41
CA GLN A 149 7.25 1.06 29.63
C GLN A 149 7.58 0.04 30.72
N ALA A 150 7.90 -1.21 30.35
CA ALA A 150 8.32 -2.24 31.30
C ALA A 150 9.67 -1.88 31.93
N GLU A 151 10.64 -1.47 31.10
CA GLU A 151 11.97 -1.05 31.55
C GLU A 151 11.93 0.22 32.42
N SER A 152 10.97 1.11 32.19
CA SER A 152 10.80 2.33 32.97
C SER A 152 9.93 2.17 34.24
N GLU A 153 9.48 0.95 34.55
CA GLU A 153 8.51 0.64 35.62
C GLU A 153 7.16 1.38 35.49
N GLN A 154 6.82 1.84 34.29
CA GLN A 154 5.58 2.57 34.00
C GLN A 154 4.48 1.68 33.40
N LEU A 155 4.81 0.44 33.04
CA LEU A 155 3.87 -0.48 32.42
C LEU A 155 2.74 -0.87 33.38
N VAL A 156 1.51 -0.50 33.02
CA VAL A 156 0.30 -1.05 33.64
C VAL A 156 -0.18 -2.24 32.80
N LEU A 157 0.26 -3.45 33.17
CA LEU A 157 0.03 -4.67 32.39
C LEU A 157 -1.45 -4.94 32.08
N ARG A 158 -2.34 -4.69 33.02
CA ARG A 158 -3.79 -4.87 32.83
C ARG A 158 -4.32 -3.99 31.70
N ASP A 159 -3.89 -2.74 31.66
CA ASP A 159 -4.39 -1.77 30.69
C ASP A 159 -3.86 -2.12 29.30
N TRP A 160 -2.59 -2.52 29.21
CA TRP A 160 -1.99 -3.04 27.97
C TRP A 160 -2.68 -4.32 27.45
N LEU A 161 -2.98 -5.30 28.31
CA LEU A 161 -3.69 -6.52 27.92
C LEU A 161 -5.15 -6.25 27.50
N SER A 162 -5.73 -5.16 27.96
CA SER A 162 -7.13 -4.79 27.69
C SER A 162 -7.29 -3.89 26.46
N GLU A 163 -6.21 -3.47 25.81
CA GLU A 163 -6.25 -2.59 24.65
C GLU A 163 -6.42 -3.36 23.33
N GLY A 164 -7.19 -2.82 22.38
CA GLY A 164 -7.42 -3.41 21.06
C GLY A 164 -8.63 -4.36 20.99
N SER A 165 -8.76 -4.99 19.82
CA SER A 165 -9.84 -5.94 19.48
C SER A 165 -9.72 -7.26 20.24
N ASP A 166 -10.83 -8.00 20.40
CA ASP A 166 -10.84 -9.30 21.08
C ASP A 166 -9.85 -10.32 20.49
N TYR A 167 -9.59 -10.23 19.19
CA TYR A 167 -8.58 -11.05 18.51
C TYR A 167 -7.16 -10.68 18.93
N GLU A 168 -6.84 -9.39 19.01
CA GLU A 168 -5.52 -8.92 19.47
C GLU A 168 -5.27 -9.30 20.93
N ARG A 169 -6.31 -9.25 21.79
CA ARG A 169 -6.21 -9.66 23.20
C ARG A 169 -5.88 -11.14 23.34
N LYS A 170 -6.61 -12.01 22.63
CA LYS A 170 -6.38 -13.46 22.65
C LYS A 170 -4.97 -13.85 22.19
N ILE A 171 -4.38 -13.13 21.23
CA ILE A 171 -3.00 -13.38 20.82
C ILE A 171 -2.03 -13.02 21.95
N ARG A 172 -2.25 -11.89 22.65
CA ARG A 172 -1.37 -11.46 23.75
C ARG A 172 -1.45 -12.37 24.97
N GLU A 173 -2.63 -12.91 25.28
CA GLU A 173 -2.84 -13.84 26.41
C GLU A 173 -2.26 -15.25 26.16
N ALA A 174 -1.98 -15.61 24.91
CA ALA A 174 -1.47 -16.93 24.54
C ALA A 174 0.06 -17.07 24.68
N TYR A 175 0.78 -15.97 24.94
CA TYR A 175 2.22 -15.92 25.21
C TYR A 175 2.48 -15.69 26.70
#